data_AF-A0A550H9Y5-F1
#
_entry.id   AF-A0A550H9Y5-F1
#
_cell.length_a   1.000
_cell.length_b   1.000
_cell.length_c   1.000
_cell.angle_alpha   90.00
_cell.angle_beta   90.00
_cell.angle_gamma   90.00
#
_symmetry.space_group_name_H-M   'P 1'
#
loop_
_entity.id
_entity.type
_entity.pdbx_description
1 polymer ?
#
loop_
_entity_poly.entity_id
_entity_poly.type
_entity_poly.pdbx_seq_one_letter_code
_entity_poly.pdbx_strand_id
1 'polypeptide(L)'
;MSALDEMRALLEQHARPDMSTTIDGIQVCKFTHPDASAAGMSGTVLAVIAQGGKRLALGERLYEYGPGNYLIASADLPVTGHILDTGQPTLGFGMALAPSA
;
A
#
# COMPACT_ATOMS: atom_id res chain seq x y z
N MET A 1 -11.87 -16.63 -10.76
CA MET A 1 -11.51 -15.37 -10.08
C MET A 1 -10.00 -15.38 -9.92
N SER A 2 -9.28 -14.31 -10.29
CA SER A 2 -7.83 -14.27 -10.08
C SER A 2 -7.51 -14.03 -8.60
N ALA A 3 -6.30 -14.38 -8.15
CA ALA A 3 -5.86 -14.10 -6.78
C ALA A 3 -5.87 -12.59 -6.47
N LEU A 4 -5.61 -11.74 -7.47
CA LEU A 4 -5.67 -10.28 -7.33
C LEU A 4 -7.12 -9.78 -7.18
N ASP A 5 -8.08 -10.40 -7.89
CA ASP A 5 -9.50 -10.07 -7.75
C ASP A 5 -10.03 -10.44 -6.37
N GLU A 6 -9.63 -11.61 -5.86
CA GLU A 6 -9.96 -12.04 -4.51
C GLU A 6 -9.35 -11.11 -3.46
N MET A 7 -8.06 -10.77 -3.58
CA MET A 7 -7.40 -9.82 -2.70
C MET A 7 -8.13 -8.47 -2.71
N ARG A 8 -8.46 -7.94 -3.89
CA ARG A 8 -9.23 -6.69 -4.02
C ARG A 8 -10.56 -6.77 -3.28
N ALA A 9 -11.32 -7.85 -3.44
CA ALA A 9 -12.61 -8.02 -2.77
C ALA A 9 -12.45 -8.04 -1.24
N LEU A 10 -11.43 -8.76 -0.74
CA LEU A 10 -11.13 -8.83 0.69
C LEU A 10 -10.69 -7.46 1.24
N LEU A 11 -9.82 -6.73 0.54
CA LEU A 11 -9.37 -5.41 0.98
C LEU A 11 -10.53 -4.40 0.98
N GLU A 12 -11.38 -4.41 -0.04
CA GLU A 12 -12.56 -3.54 -0.10
C GLU A 12 -13.52 -3.81 1.08
N GLN A 13 -13.72 -5.08 1.43
CA GLN A 13 -14.58 -5.49 2.55
C GLN A 13 -14.00 -5.11 3.93
N HIS A 14 -12.68 -5.14 4.09
CA HIS A 14 -12.01 -4.95 5.39
C HIS A 14 -11.37 -3.58 5.57
N ALA A 15 -11.43 -2.70 4.57
CA ALA A 15 -10.89 -1.35 4.66
C ALA A 15 -11.56 -0.53 5.78
N ARG A 16 -10.73 0.08 6.62
CA ARG A 16 -11.15 0.95 7.73
C ARG A 16 -10.44 2.30 7.64
N PRO A 17 -11.03 3.39 8.17
CA PRO A 17 -10.39 4.71 8.16
C PRO A 17 -9.03 4.78 8.88
N ASP A 18 -8.84 3.96 9.91
CA ASP A 18 -7.60 3.85 10.68
C ASP A 18 -6.59 2.86 10.07
N MET A 19 -6.94 2.25 8.93
CA MET A 19 -6.15 1.27 8.17
C MET A 19 -5.80 -0.02 8.93
N SER A 20 -6.32 -0.19 10.15
CA SER A 20 -6.01 -1.33 11.01
C SER A 20 -6.80 -2.58 10.60
N THR A 21 -6.31 -3.74 11.03
CA THR A 21 -7.06 -4.99 10.97
C THR A 21 -7.01 -5.70 12.31
N THR A 22 -7.81 -6.74 12.48
CA THR A 22 -7.74 -7.62 13.67
C THR A 22 -6.51 -8.54 13.65
N ILE A 23 -5.72 -8.52 12.58
CA ILE A 23 -4.50 -9.32 12.45
C ILE A 23 -3.31 -8.39 12.68
N ASP A 24 -2.57 -8.64 13.75
CA ASP A 24 -1.40 -7.84 14.10
C ASP A 24 -0.38 -7.80 12.95
N GLY A 25 0.13 -6.60 12.67
CA GLY A 25 1.08 -6.37 11.59
C GLY A 25 0.49 -6.29 10.19
N ILE A 26 -0.83 -6.48 10.02
CA ILE A 26 -1.52 -6.30 8.72
C ILE A 26 -2.32 -5.00 8.71
N GLN A 27 -2.16 -4.25 7.62
CA GLN A 27 -2.86 -3.01 7.33
C GLN A 27 -3.59 -3.09 5.99
N VAL A 28 -4.75 -2.45 5.92
CA VAL A 28 -5.53 -2.30 4.69
C VAL A 28 -5.73 -0.82 4.41
N CYS A 29 -5.19 -0.38 3.28
CA CYS A 29 -5.29 1.02 2.86
C CYS A 29 -6.36 1.17 1.77
N LYS A 30 -7.26 2.12 1.94
CA LYS A 30 -8.22 2.54 0.91
C LYS A 30 -8.21 4.05 0.76
N PHE A 31 -7.94 4.52 -0.45
CA PHE A 31 -7.96 5.94 -0.79
C PHE A 31 -8.94 6.16 -1.93
N THR A 32 -10.01 6.94 -1.69
CA THR A 32 -11.10 7.20 -2.64
C THR A 32 -10.94 8.50 -3.43
N HIS A 33 -10.01 9.35 -3.03
CA HIS A 33 -9.67 10.58 -3.73
C HIS A 33 -8.14 10.67 -3.84
N PRO A 34 -7.61 11.29 -4.91
CA PRO A 34 -6.18 11.60 -5.03
C PRO A 34 -5.82 12.71 -4.04
N ASP A 35 -5.82 12.40 -2.75
CA ASP A 35 -5.62 13.39 -1.70
C ASP A 35 -4.38 13.08 -0.86
N ALA A 36 -3.50 14.09 -0.88
CA ALA A 36 -2.27 14.27 -0.13
C ALA A 36 -1.11 13.33 -0.48
N SER A 37 -0.10 13.92 -1.11
CA SER A 37 1.27 13.43 -0.99
C SER A 37 1.64 13.41 0.49
N ALA A 38 1.95 12.24 1.03
CA ALA A 38 2.31 12.06 2.44
C ALA A 38 3.77 11.64 2.54
N ALA A 39 4.57 12.46 3.22
CA ALA A 39 5.92 12.08 3.63
C ALA A 39 5.82 11.17 4.87
N GLY A 40 6.62 10.12 4.88
CA GLY A 40 6.64 9.16 5.97
C GLY A 40 7.83 8.23 5.87
N MET A 41 7.81 7.22 6.74
CA MET A 41 8.81 6.16 6.80
C MET A 41 8.19 4.90 6.18
N SER A 42 8.94 4.17 5.35
CA SER A 42 8.43 3.00 4.64
C SER A 42 8.08 1.83 5.57
N GLY A 43 8.70 1.78 6.75
CA GLY A 43 8.79 0.61 7.60
C GLY A 43 9.59 -0.52 6.95
N THR A 44 9.77 -1.61 7.70
CA THR A 44 10.04 -2.93 7.12
C THR A 44 8.72 -3.58 6.75
N VAL A 45 8.41 -3.65 5.46
CA VAL A 45 7.05 -3.98 5.00
C VAL A 45 7.06 -4.72 3.67
N LEU A 46 6.09 -5.61 3.49
CA LEU A 46 5.57 -6.02 2.19
C LEU A 46 4.29 -5.23 1.91
N ALA A 47 4.26 -4.46 0.83
CA ALA A 47 3.07 -3.75 0.39
C ALA A 47 2.65 -4.18 -1.02
N VAL A 48 1.37 -4.38 -1.27
CA VAL A 48 0.81 -4.79 -2.57
C VAL A 48 -0.31 -3.84 -2.97
N ILE A 49 -0.32 -3.39 -4.22
CA ILE A 49 -1.44 -2.62 -4.78
C ILE A 49 -2.41 -3.57 -5.45
N ALA A 50 -3.65 -3.64 -4.95
CA ALA A 50 -4.69 -4.50 -5.52
C ALA A 50 -5.56 -3.76 -6.53
N GLN A 51 -5.72 -2.45 -6.38
CA GLN A 51 -6.47 -1.58 -7.28
C GLN A 51 -5.90 -0.16 -7.25
N GLY A 52 -6.08 0.57 -8.35
CA GLY A 52 -5.65 1.95 -8.48
C GLY A 52 -4.15 2.07 -8.74
N GLY A 53 -3.51 3.10 -8.16
CA GLY A 53 -2.09 3.31 -8.37
C GLY A 53 -1.44 4.14 -7.28
N LYS A 54 -0.15 3.91 -7.07
CA LYS A 54 0.66 4.64 -6.10
C LYS A 54 2.00 5.02 -6.72
N ARG A 55 2.42 6.26 -6.52
CA ARG A 55 3.79 6.72 -6.77
C ARG A 55 4.50 6.86 -5.43
N LEU A 56 5.75 6.41 -5.36
CA LEU A 56 6.60 6.52 -4.18
C LEU A 56 7.91 7.19 -4.58
N ALA A 57 8.25 8.28 -3.90
CA ALA A 57 9.56 8.91 -4.00
C ALA A 57 10.48 8.36 -2.89
N LEU A 58 11.71 8.01 -3.26
CA LEU A 58 12.81 7.65 -2.35
C LEU A 58 14.06 8.42 -2.79
N GLY A 59 14.35 9.50 -2.06
CA GLY A 59 15.34 10.48 -2.51
C GLY A 59 14.93 11.07 -3.87
N GLU A 60 15.82 10.96 -4.86
CA GLU A 60 15.60 11.45 -6.23
C GLU A 60 14.90 10.42 -7.14
N ARG A 61 14.62 9.21 -6.64
CA ARG A 61 14.01 8.14 -7.44
C ARG A 61 12.50 8.12 -7.24
N LEU A 62 11.77 7.97 -8.34
CA LEU A 62 10.33 7.77 -8.36
C LEU A 62 10.00 6.36 -8.81
N TYR A 63 9.12 5.70 -8.07
CA TYR A 63 8.61 4.37 -8.38
C TYR A 63 7.09 4.44 -8.52
N GLU A 64 6.54 3.84 -9.56
CA GLU A 64 5.09 3.73 -9.75
C GLU A 64 4.64 2.28 -9.61
N TYR A 65 3.54 2.09 -8.89
CA TYR A 65 2.96 0.80 -8.57
C TYR A 65 1.51 0.81 -9.05
N GLY A 66 1.16 -0.13 -9.92
CA GLY A 66 -0.21 -0.42 -10.34
C GLY A 66 -0.72 -1.74 -9.76
N PRO A 67 -1.91 -2.21 -10.19
CA PRO A 67 -2.49 -3.45 -9.69
C PRO A 67 -1.56 -4.65 -9.92
N GLY A 68 -1.26 -5.39 -8.85
CA GLY A 68 -0.35 -6.54 -8.85
C GLY A 68 1.13 -6.18 -8.60
N ASN A 69 1.51 -4.90 -8.65
CA ASN A 69 2.84 -4.47 -8.22
C ASN A 69 2.96 -4.48 -6.69
N TYR A 70 4.17 -4.72 -6.20
CA TYR A 70 4.48 -4.77 -4.79
C TYR A 70 5.81 -4.09 -4.45
N LEU A 71 5.94 -3.68 -3.19
CA LEU A 71 7.14 -3.14 -2.57
C LEU A 71 7.55 -4.07 -1.43
N ILE A 72 8.84 -4.40 -1.34
CA ILE A 72 9.45 -5.00 -0.16
C ILE A 72 10.53 -4.04 0.32
N ALA A 73 10.39 -3.57 1.55
CA ALA A 73 11.40 -2.78 2.24
C ALA A 73 11.96 -3.59 3.40
N SER A 74 13.27 -3.86 3.39
CA SER A 74 14.00 -4.52 4.47
C SER A 74 14.62 -3.55 5.49
N ALA A 75 14.48 -2.24 5.23
CA ALA A 75 14.94 -1.17 6.08
C ALA A 75 13.89 -0.05 6.08
N ASP A 76 13.85 0.69 7.17
CA ASP A 76 12.96 1.83 7.28
C ASP A 76 13.56 3.06 6.58
N LEU A 77 12.92 3.51 5.50
CA LEU A 77 13.45 4.54 4.61
C LEU A 77 12.50 5.75 4.52
N PRO A 78 13.02 6.99 4.44
CA PRO A 78 12.19 8.16 4.22
C PRO A 78 11.63 8.13 2.80
N VAL A 79 10.30 8.14 2.69
CA VAL A 79 9.58 8.08 1.42
C VAL A 79 8.45 9.09 1.37
N THR A 80 8.11 9.52 0.16
CA THR A 80 6.91 10.32 -0.08
C THR A 80 5.96 9.53 -0.95
N GLY A 81 4.80 9.17 -0.41
CA GLY A 81 3.75 8.44 -1.11
C GLY A 81 2.72 9.37 -1.74
N HIS A 82 2.31 9.08 -2.96
CA HIS A 82 1.28 9.81 -3.69
C HIS A 82 0.32 8.82 -4.36
N ILE A 83 -0.98 8.99 -4.16
CA ILE A 83 -2.00 8.16 -4.81
C ILE A 83 -2.22 8.68 -6.23
N LEU A 84 -2.17 7.80 -7.22
CA LEU A 84 -2.41 8.16 -8.61
C LEU A 84 -3.91 8.22 -8.87
N ASP A 85 -4.35 9.27 -9.57
CA ASP A 85 -5.72 9.32 -10.07
C ASP A 85 -5.87 8.34 -11.23
N THR A 86 -6.60 7.26 -10.96
CA THR A 86 -6.87 6.19 -11.92
C THR A 86 -8.37 6.06 -12.22
N GLY A 87 -9.18 7.01 -11.73
CA GLY A 87 -10.65 6.95 -11.80
C GLY A 87 -11.28 5.86 -10.92
N GLN A 88 -10.50 5.19 -10.08
CA GLN A 88 -10.94 4.15 -9.15
C GLN A 88 -10.25 4.34 -7.79
N PRO A 89 -10.85 3.89 -6.67
CA PRO A 89 -10.18 3.88 -5.38
C PRO A 89 -8.90 3.04 -5.41
N THR A 90 -7.85 3.55 -4.77
CA THR A 90 -6.61 2.79 -4.57
C THR A 90 -6.75 1.89 -3.34
N LEU A 91 -6.54 0.60 -3.54
CA LEU A 91 -6.59 -0.43 -2.50
C LEU A 91 -5.20 -1.04 -2.33
N GLY A 92 -4.70 -1.03 -1.10
CA GLY A 92 -3.39 -1.55 -0.74
C GLY A 92 -3.44 -2.51 0.43
N PHE A 93 -2.63 -3.56 0.35
CA PHE A 93 -2.29 -4.44 1.45
C PHE A 93 -0.92 -4.05 1.98
N GLY A 94 -0.74 -4.02 3.31
CA GLY A 94 0.54 -3.85 3.98
C GLY A 94 0.75 -4.91 5.04
N MET A 95 1.94 -5.48 5.12
CA MET A 95 2.34 -6.43 6.14
C MET A 95 3.71 -6.08 6.69
N ALA A 96 3.78 -5.81 7.99
CA ALA A 96 5.03 -5.57 8.68
C ALA A 96 5.94 -6.81 8.59
N LEU A 97 7.20 -6.60 8.23
CA LEU A 97 8.23 -7.62 8.21
C LEU A 97 9.07 -7.48 9.48
N ALA A 98 9.03 -8.49 10.33
CA ALA A 98 9.95 -8.63 11.44
C ALA A 98 11.12 -9.51 10.99
N PRO A 99 12.39 -9.07 11.19
CA PRO A 99 13.52 -9.97 11.00
C PRO A 99 13.40 -11.15 11.98
N SER A 100 13.57 -12.37 11.49
CA SER A 100 13.78 -13.52 12.36
C SER A 100 15.15 -13.37 13.02
N ALA A 101 15.17 -13.32 14.35
CA ALA A 101 16.41 -13.29 15.14
C ALA A 101 17.29 -14.53 14.90
#